data_AF-A0A7Y7ACM5-F1
#
_entry.id   AF-A0A7Y7ACM5-F1
#
_cell.length_a   1.000
_cell.length_b   1.000
_cell.length_c   1.000
_cell.angle_alpha   90.00
_cell.angle_beta   90.00
_cell.angle_gamma   90.00
#
_symmetry.space_group_name_H-M   'P 1'
#
loop_
_entity.id
_entity.type
_entity.pdbx_description
1 polymer ?
#
loop_
_entity_poly.entity_id
_entity_poly.type
_entity_poly.pdbx_seq_one_letter_code
_entity_poly.pdbx_strand_id
1 'polypeptide(L)'
;MKQLVLKVPTGIFAVFVLAPLFIIGAQIFSEQHLTSSEYFDYLKIIRTIVILLWLFSIVDYFKSKVSDFEQINLIYTLLFFGVGLEFADWLYFWNLSVDNLYYWIIEFLQLFNHIALTVFLTRLVKTFFKERSTWFIVIELFTVVVGVLTLTPEIKRYEEGVGLLDKNEG
;
A
#
# COMPACT_ATOMS: atom_id res chain seq x y z
N MET A 1 -0.78 19.34 -13.31
CA MET A 1 0.33 19.41 -12.33
C MET A 1 1.05 18.06 -12.33
N LYS A 2 2.38 18.07 -12.36
CA LYS A 2 3.25 16.90 -12.60
C LYS A 2 3.17 15.90 -11.43
N GLN A 3 2.92 14.63 -11.76
CA GLN A 3 2.81 13.47 -10.86
C GLN A 3 3.94 13.46 -9.81
N LEU A 4 3.59 13.61 -8.53
CA LEU A 4 4.55 13.65 -7.43
C LEU A 4 5.06 12.25 -7.04
N VAL A 5 4.27 11.22 -7.32
CA VAL A 5 4.58 9.80 -7.07
C VAL A 5 5.56 9.23 -8.09
N LEU A 6 5.49 9.66 -9.35
CA LEU A 6 6.47 9.34 -10.39
C LEU A 6 7.76 10.18 -10.30
N LYS A 7 7.90 10.99 -9.24
CA LYS A 7 9.09 11.82 -8.97
C LYS A 7 9.95 11.34 -7.81
N VAL A 8 9.50 10.36 -7.02
CA VAL A 8 10.46 9.54 -6.28
C VAL A 8 11.15 8.70 -7.36
N PRO A 9 12.48 8.79 -7.53
CA PRO A 9 13.18 7.95 -8.49
C PRO A 9 12.70 6.52 -8.24
N THR A 10 12.22 5.84 -9.28
CA THR A 10 11.72 4.47 -9.18
C THR A 10 12.74 3.58 -8.46
N GLY A 11 14.04 3.91 -8.58
CA GLY A 11 15.14 3.33 -7.82
C GLY A 11 15.07 3.56 -6.29
N ILE A 12 14.74 4.74 -5.78
CA ILE A 12 14.58 4.98 -4.33
C ILE A 12 13.38 4.18 -3.81
N PHE A 13 12.26 4.20 -4.53
CA PHE A 13 11.08 3.44 -4.12
C PHE A 13 11.33 1.92 -4.19
N ALA A 14 12.00 1.43 -5.23
CA ALA A 14 12.43 0.04 -5.35
C ALA A 14 13.43 -0.34 -4.25
N VAL A 15 14.38 0.52 -3.89
CA VAL A 15 15.30 0.29 -2.78
C VAL A 15 14.54 0.18 -1.47
N PHE A 16 13.55 1.04 -1.23
CA PHE A 16 12.72 1.00 -0.02
C PHE A 16 11.80 -0.22 0.06
N VAL A 17 11.20 -0.62 -1.07
CA VAL A 17 10.32 -1.80 -1.17
C VAL A 17 11.11 -3.11 -1.09
N LEU A 18 12.31 -3.13 -1.68
CA LEU A 18 13.19 -4.28 -1.67
C LEU A 18 14.12 -4.30 -0.45
N ALA A 19 14.25 -3.20 0.30
CA ALA A 19 15.09 -3.12 1.49
C ALA A 19 14.84 -4.27 2.49
N PRO A 20 13.58 -4.64 2.80
CA PRO A 20 13.33 -5.81 3.64
C PRO A 20 13.88 -7.11 3.05
N LEU A 21 13.78 -7.30 1.73
CA LEU A 21 14.33 -8.48 1.02
C LEU A 21 15.86 -8.46 0.97
N PHE A 22 16.47 -7.29 0.77
CA PHE A 22 17.92 -7.12 0.83
C PHE A 22 18.46 -7.39 2.23
N ILE A 23 17.73 -7.01 3.28
CA ILE A 23 18.13 -7.26 4.67
C ILE A 23 18.01 -8.75 5.02
N ILE A 24 16.95 -9.43 4.56
CA ILE A 24 16.83 -10.89 4.70
C ILE A 24 17.93 -11.61 3.88
N GLY A 25 18.21 -11.16 2.66
CA GLY A 25 19.29 -11.69 1.85
C GLY A 25 20.65 -11.50 2.52
N ALA A 26 20.95 -10.29 3.01
CA ALA A 26 22.19 -9.99 3.71
C ALA A 26 22.36 -10.82 5.00
N GLN A 27 21.27 -11.17 5.69
CA GLN A 27 21.29 -12.11 6.82
C GLN A 27 21.72 -13.52 6.40
N ILE A 28 21.14 -14.04 5.33
CA ILE A 28 21.46 -15.38 4.81
C ILE A 28 22.92 -15.44 4.36
N PHE A 29 23.47 -14.35 3.80
CA PHE A 29 24.83 -14.32 3.26
C PHE A 29 25.92 -13.90 4.27
N SER A 30 25.59 -13.22 5.37
CA SER A 30 26.60 -12.67 6.30
C SER A 30 26.86 -13.51 7.54
N GLU A 31 26.08 -14.58 7.79
CA GLU A 31 26.13 -15.40 9.02
C GLU A 31 26.03 -14.62 10.35
N GLN A 32 25.76 -13.31 10.30
CA GLN A 32 25.57 -12.46 11.48
C GLN A 32 24.09 -12.46 11.88
N HIS A 33 23.83 -12.64 13.18
CA HIS A 33 22.51 -12.51 13.78
C HIS A 33 22.03 -11.04 13.76
N LEU A 34 21.68 -10.52 12.59
CA LEU A 34 20.92 -9.27 12.42
C LEU A 34 19.45 -9.43 12.86
N THR A 35 19.10 -10.55 13.49
CA THR A 35 17.79 -10.90 14.05
C THR A 35 17.67 -10.53 15.53
N SER A 36 18.41 -9.53 16.02
CA SER A 36 18.02 -8.93 17.31
C SER A 36 16.64 -8.26 17.12
N SER A 37 15.79 -8.30 18.14
CA SER A 37 14.41 -7.78 18.03
C SER A 37 14.39 -6.32 17.57
N GLU A 38 15.42 -5.55 17.94
CA GLU A 38 15.62 -4.16 17.56
C GLU A 38 15.62 -3.94 16.05
N TYR A 39 16.36 -4.76 15.26
CA TYR A 39 16.39 -4.62 13.80
C TYR A 39 15.06 -5.00 13.14
N PHE A 40 14.34 -5.95 13.73
CA PHE A 40 13.02 -6.35 13.25
C PHE A 40 12.01 -5.21 13.41
N ASP A 41 12.12 -4.42 14.48
CA ASP A 41 11.23 -3.28 14.72
C ASP A 41 11.54 -2.09 13.81
N TYR A 42 12.82 -1.79 13.54
CA TYR A 42 13.17 -0.78 12.53
C TYR A 42 12.68 -1.16 11.12
N LEU A 43 12.76 -2.44 10.76
CA LEU A 43 12.22 -2.96 9.50
C LEU A 43 10.70 -2.78 9.38
N LYS A 44 9.95 -3.00 10.47
CA LYS A 44 8.51 -2.75 10.51
C LYS A 44 8.21 -1.27 10.21
N ILE A 45 8.91 -0.35 10.86
CA ILE A 45 8.71 1.10 10.65
C ILE A 45 8.96 1.47 9.18
N ILE A 46 10.07 1.00 8.61
CA ILE A 46 10.40 1.26 7.21
C ILE A 46 9.30 0.70 6.30
N ARG A 47 8.88 -0.56 6.53
CA ARG A 47 7.79 -1.19 5.77
C ARG A 47 6.50 -0.36 5.86
N THR A 48 6.10 0.09 7.05
CA THR A 48 4.90 0.90 7.26
C THR A 48 4.98 2.22 6.50
N ILE A 49 6.12 2.93 6.56
CA ILE A 49 6.33 4.18 5.81
C ILE A 49 6.19 3.93 4.30
N VAL A 50 6.80 2.86 3.78
CA VAL A 50 6.75 2.52 2.35
C VAL A 50 5.33 2.21 1.89
N ILE A 51 4.59 1.42 2.67
CA ILE A 51 3.19 1.09 2.39
C ILE A 51 2.34 2.36 2.44
N LEU A 52 2.54 3.25 3.42
CA LEU A 52 1.80 4.51 3.49
C LEU A 52 2.07 5.39 2.29
N LEU A 53 3.34 5.60 1.95
CA LEU A 53 3.72 6.38 0.76
C LEU A 53 3.09 5.79 -0.50
N TRP A 54 3.09 4.46 -0.63
CA TRP A 54 2.43 3.76 -1.73
C TRP A 54 0.92 4.02 -1.77
N LEU A 55 0.21 3.88 -0.66
CA LEU A 55 -1.24 4.04 -0.63
C LEU A 55 -1.67 5.50 -0.83
N PHE A 56 -0.98 6.47 -0.21
CA PHE A 56 -1.19 7.90 -0.49
C PHE A 56 -0.97 8.20 -1.97
N SER A 57 0.06 7.61 -2.54
CA SER A 57 0.40 7.77 -3.95
C SER A 57 -0.70 7.26 -4.89
N ILE A 58 -1.28 6.10 -4.59
CA ILE A 58 -2.45 5.57 -5.31
C ILE A 58 -3.61 6.55 -5.22
N VAL A 59 -3.95 7.01 -4.03
CA VAL A 59 -5.11 7.89 -3.82
C VAL A 59 -4.96 9.19 -4.59
N ASP A 60 -3.78 9.83 -4.50
CA ASP A 60 -3.49 11.07 -5.22
C ASP A 60 -3.56 10.88 -6.74
N TYR A 61 -3.01 9.77 -7.25
CA TYR A 61 -3.05 9.45 -8.67
C TYR A 61 -4.49 9.26 -9.15
N PHE A 62 -5.28 8.39 -8.52
CA PHE A 62 -6.63 8.10 -8.99
C PHE A 62 -7.61 9.26 -8.73
N LYS A 63 -7.41 10.06 -7.67
CA LYS A 63 -8.12 11.33 -7.49
C LYS A 63 -7.95 12.27 -8.69
N SER A 64 -6.75 12.34 -9.26
CA SER A 64 -6.49 13.17 -10.45
C SER A 64 -7.15 12.65 -11.73
N LYS A 65 -7.56 11.37 -11.74
CA LYS A 65 -8.19 10.68 -12.87
C LYS A 65 -9.69 10.54 -12.74
N VAL A 66 -10.20 10.59 -11.51
CA VAL A 66 -11.61 10.37 -11.17
C VAL A 66 -12.05 11.54 -10.30
N SER A 67 -12.61 12.58 -10.93
CA SER A 67 -12.97 13.84 -10.24
C SER A 67 -14.09 13.67 -9.22
N ASP A 68 -14.98 12.70 -9.42
CA ASP A 68 -16.27 12.62 -8.74
C ASP A 68 -16.36 11.44 -7.75
N PHE A 69 -15.23 10.91 -7.28
CA PHE A 69 -15.25 9.85 -6.26
C PHE A 69 -15.53 10.46 -4.88
N GLU A 70 -16.80 10.45 -4.46
CA GLU A 70 -17.27 11.07 -3.20
C GLU A 70 -16.54 10.58 -1.94
N GLN A 71 -16.01 9.36 -1.98
CA GLN A 71 -15.40 8.69 -0.82
C GLN A 71 -13.90 8.98 -0.65
N ILE A 72 -13.29 9.87 -1.46
CA ILE A 72 -11.85 10.20 -1.37
C ILE A 72 -11.46 10.70 0.02
N ASN A 73 -12.26 11.60 0.61
CA ASN A 73 -11.97 12.14 1.94
C ASN A 73 -12.01 11.05 3.01
N LEU A 74 -12.92 10.07 2.87
CA LEU A 74 -12.99 8.93 3.77
C LEU A 74 -11.74 8.05 3.65
N ILE A 75 -11.20 7.84 2.45
CA ILE A 75 -9.95 7.09 2.25
C ILE A 75 -8.79 7.78 2.98
N TYR A 76 -8.64 9.10 2.83
CA TYR A 76 -7.59 9.82 3.56
C TYR A 76 -7.79 9.71 5.08
N THR A 77 -9.03 9.84 5.57
CA THR A 77 -9.33 9.66 7.01
C THR A 77 -8.91 8.26 7.49
N LEU A 78 -9.21 7.21 6.73
CA LEU A 78 -8.82 5.83 7.07
C LEU A 78 -7.29 5.63 7.02
N LEU A 79 -6.60 6.28 6.07
CA LEU A 79 -5.13 6.28 6.03
C LEU A 79 -4.55 6.95 7.27
N PHE A 80 -4.97 8.16 7.61
CA PHE A 80 -4.50 8.87 8.80
C PHE A 80 -4.87 8.15 10.09
N PHE A 81 -6.06 7.55 10.17
CA PHE A 81 -6.47 6.74 11.30
C PHE A 81 -5.57 5.50 11.44
N GLY A 82 -5.23 4.83 10.33
CA GLY A 82 -4.27 3.73 10.30
C GLY A 82 -2.89 4.13 10.82
N VAL A 83 -2.37 5.29 10.41
CA VAL A 83 -1.10 5.83 10.96
C VAL A 83 -1.20 6.04 12.46
N GLY A 84 -2.31 6.57 12.95
CA GLY A 84 -2.55 6.76 14.38
C GLY A 84 -2.56 5.44 15.16
N LEU A 85 -3.17 4.38 14.59
CA LEU A 85 -3.19 3.05 15.21
C LEU A 85 -1.81 2.38 15.22
N GLU A 86 -1.02 2.52 14.16
CA GLU A 86 0.37 2.04 14.10
C GLU A 86 1.24 2.76 15.14
N PHE A 87 1.05 4.07 15.30
CA PHE A 87 1.76 4.83 16.33
C PHE A 87 1.32 4.45 17.76
N ALA A 88 0.03 4.17 17.95
CA ALA A 88 -0.49 3.69 19.23
C ALA A 88 0.08 2.31 19.60
N ASP A 89 0.16 1.39 18.64
CA ASP A 89 0.79 0.08 18.82
C ASP A 89 2.29 0.20 19.15
N TRP A 90 3.00 1.10 18.45
CA TRP A 90 4.40 1.38 18.74
C TRP A 90 4.62 1.94 20.15
N LEU A 91 3.79 2.88 20.59
CA LEU A 91 3.82 3.41 21.96
C LEU A 91 3.49 2.34 23.00
N TYR A 92 2.55 1.44 22.69
CA TYR A 92 2.21 0.30 23.54
C TYR A 92 3.42 -0.62 23.73
N PHE A 93 4.13 -0.95 22.66
CA PHE A 93 5.30 -1.83 22.72
C PHE A 93 6.43 -1.29 23.61
N TRP A 94 6.64 0.04 23.61
CA TRP A 94 7.63 0.69 24.47
C TRP A 94 7.21 0.75 25.95
N ASN A 95 5.93 0.62 26.24
CA ASN A 95 5.38 0.72 27.58
C ASN A 95 5.00 -0.70 28.06
N LEU A 96 5.99 -1.43 28.58
CA LEU A 96 5.94 -2.85 28.99
C LEU A 96 4.89 -3.23 30.07
N SER A 97 3.98 -2.32 30.43
CA SER A 97 3.04 -2.48 31.56
C SER A 97 1.57 -2.26 31.19
N VAL A 98 1.21 -2.29 29.90
CA VAL A 98 -0.18 -2.05 29.47
C VAL A 98 -0.96 -3.36 29.41
N ASP A 99 -2.22 -3.31 29.83
CA ASP A 99 -3.15 -4.43 29.93
C ASP A 99 -3.45 -5.06 28.56
N ASN A 100 -3.47 -6.40 28.49
CA ASN A 100 -3.71 -7.20 27.28
C ASN A 100 -4.99 -6.78 26.54
N LEU A 101 -5.99 -6.26 27.25
CA LEU A 101 -7.24 -5.79 26.63
C LEU A 101 -7.01 -4.66 25.63
N TYR A 102 -6.11 -3.71 25.93
CA TYR A 102 -5.84 -2.57 25.03
C TYR A 102 -5.14 -3.02 23.75
N TYR A 103 -4.21 -3.96 23.85
CA TYR A 103 -3.56 -4.57 22.68
C TYR A 103 -4.59 -5.16 21.71
N TRP A 104 -5.50 -5.98 22.24
CA TRP A 104 -6.56 -6.58 21.42
C TRP A 104 -7.47 -5.53 20.78
N ILE A 105 -7.82 -4.46 21.49
CA ILE A 105 -8.64 -3.37 20.94
C ILE A 105 -7.92 -2.70 19.75
N ILE A 106 -6.62 -2.39 19.88
CA ILE A 106 -5.84 -1.78 18.81
C ILE A 106 -5.79 -2.71 17.59
N GLU A 107 -5.49 -3.99 17.78
CA GLU A 107 -5.47 -5.01 16.72
C GLU A 107 -6.82 -5.12 16.00
N PHE A 108 -7.93 -5.14 16.75
CA PHE A 108 -9.28 -5.15 16.17
C PHE A 108 -9.58 -3.90 15.35
N LEU A 109 -9.18 -2.72 15.83
CA LEU A 109 -9.33 -1.46 15.10
C LEU A 109 -8.46 -1.42 13.84
N GLN A 110 -7.23 -1.95 13.90
CA GLN A 110 -6.34 -2.06 12.75
C GLN A 110 -6.92 -2.96 11.68
N LEU A 111 -7.43 -4.14 12.06
CA LEU A 111 -8.08 -5.07 11.15
C LEU A 111 -9.30 -4.42 10.47
N PHE A 112 -10.16 -3.76 11.24
CA PHE A 112 -11.33 -3.08 10.68
C PHE A 112 -10.93 -1.94 9.73
N ASN A 113 -9.95 -1.13 10.10
CA ASN A 113 -9.42 -0.07 9.26
C ASN A 113 -8.84 -0.63 7.95
N HIS A 114 -8.08 -1.73 8.04
CA HIS A 114 -7.47 -2.38 6.88
C HIS A 114 -8.53 -2.91 5.90
N ILE A 115 -9.57 -3.56 6.41
CA ILE A 115 -10.70 -4.05 5.60
C ILE A 115 -11.41 -2.87 4.93
N ALA A 116 -11.76 -1.83 5.69
CA ALA A 116 -12.44 -0.66 5.17
C ALA A 116 -11.60 0.01 4.07
N LEU A 117 -10.31 0.24 4.33
CA LEU A 117 -9.38 0.85 3.40
C LEU A 117 -9.24 0.02 2.11
N THR A 118 -9.14 -1.31 2.23
CA THR A 118 -9.12 -2.24 1.09
C THR A 118 -10.35 -2.05 0.21
N VAL A 119 -11.54 -2.02 0.81
CA VAL A 119 -12.81 -1.88 0.08
C VAL A 119 -12.86 -0.55 -0.67
N PHE A 120 -12.55 0.57 -0.01
CA PHE A 120 -12.63 1.89 -0.65
C PHE A 120 -11.56 2.11 -1.71
N LEU A 121 -10.32 1.68 -1.48
CA LEU A 121 -9.25 1.75 -2.48
C LEU A 121 -9.57 0.87 -3.69
N THR A 122 -10.08 -0.34 -3.46
CA THR A 122 -10.48 -1.23 -4.55
C THR A 122 -11.57 -0.58 -5.39
N ARG A 123 -12.58 0.02 -4.76
CA ARG A 123 -13.63 0.78 -5.46
C ARG A 123 -13.04 1.94 -6.27
N LEU A 124 -12.14 2.73 -5.68
CA LEU A 124 -11.47 3.84 -6.36
C LEU A 124 -10.73 3.36 -7.61
N VAL A 125 -9.86 2.35 -7.49
CA VAL A 125 -9.10 1.81 -8.63
C VAL A 125 -10.03 1.20 -9.68
N LYS A 126 -11.06 0.47 -9.27
CA LYS A 126 -12.04 -0.16 -10.16
C LYS A 126 -12.84 0.84 -10.99
N THR A 127 -13.03 2.08 -10.51
CA THR A 127 -13.66 3.13 -11.34
C THR A 127 -12.83 3.46 -12.60
N PHE A 128 -11.51 3.32 -12.52
CA PHE A 128 -10.59 3.55 -13.64
C PHE A 128 -10.29 2.25 -14.41
N PHE A 129 -10.04 1.14 -13.71
CA PHE A 129 -9.77 -0.19 -14.27
C PHE A 129 -11.03 -1.08 -14.26
N LYS A 130 -12.06 -0.70 -15.02
CA LYS A 130 -13.39 -1.34 -15.00
C LYS A 130 -13.37 -2.84 -15.35
N GLU A 131 -12.55 -3.26 -16.31
CA GLU A 131 -12.49 -4.65 -16.77
C GLU A 131 -11.69 -5.56 -15.83
N ARG A 132 -10.85 -4.99 -14.97
CA ARG A 132 -9.89 -5.74 -14.16
C ARG A 132 -10.56 -6.43 -12.97
N SER A 133 -10.26 -7.70 -12.72
CA SER A 133 -10.83 -8.45 -11.59
C SER A 133 -10.61 -7.75 -10.23
N THR A 134 -11.63 -7.74 -9.37
CA THR A 134 -11.56 -7.17 -8.02
C THR A 134 -10.41 -7.77 -7.20
N TRP A 135 -10.24 -9.09 -7.26
CA TRP A 135 -9.17 -9.79 -6.54
C TRP A 135 -7.78 -9.41 -7.04
N PHE A 136 -7.66 -9.17 -8.35
CA PHE A 136 -6.39 -8.72 -8.92
C PHE A 136 -6.05 -7.30 -8.44
N ILE A 137 -7.03 -6.40 -8.42
CA ILE A 137 -6.84 -5.05 -7.86
C ILE A 137 -6.39 -5.10 -6.39
N VAL A 138 -6.98 -5.97 -5.57
CA VAL A 138 -6.56 -6.14 -4.16
C VAL A 138 -5.08 -6.54 -4.08
N ILE A 139 -4.63 -7.48 -4.92
CA ILE A 139 -3.21 -7.87 -4.96
C ILE A 139 -2.32 -6.69 -5.35
N GLU A 140 -2.72 -5.89 -6.34
CA GLU A 140 -1.98 -4.72 -6.81
C GLU A 140 -1.87 -3.62 -5.75
N LEU A 141 -2.93 -3.41 -4.96
CA LEU A 141 -2.95 -2.42 -3.89
C LEU A 141 -1.97 -2.76 -2.78
N PHE A 142 -1.86 -4.03 -2.39
CA PHE A 142 -1.08 -4.45 -1.22
C PHE A 142 0.28 -5.09 -1.55
N THR A 143 0.52 -5.40 -2.83
CA THR A 143 1.82 -5.85 -3.32
C THR A 143 2.47 -4.71 -4.09
N VAL A 144 3.22 -3.87 -3.40
CA VAL A 144 3.79 -2.62 -3.96
C VAL A 144 4.49 -2.84 -5.29
N VAL A 145 5.30 -3.90 -5.42
CA VAL A 145 6.00 -4.22 -6.67
C VAL A 145 5.03 -4.48 -7.81
N VAL A 146 3.99 -5.27 -7.57
CA VAL A 146 2.97 -5.58 -8.59
C VAL A 146 2.24 -4.30 -8.97
N GLY A 147 1.76 -3.55 -7.97
CA GLY A 147 1.02 -2.32 -8.22
C GLY A 147 1.81 -1.25 -8.98
N VAL A 148 3.10 -1.07 -8.68
CA VAL A 148 3.96 -0.12 -9.42
C VAL A 148 4.04 -0.50 -10.91
N LEU A 149 4.07 -1.79 -11.23
CA LEU A 149 4.17 -2.27 -12.61
C LEU A 149 2.82 -2.24 -13.33
N THR A 150 1.72 -2.48 -12.63
CA THR A 150 0.42 -2.76 -13.27
C THR A 150 -0.62 -1.63 -13.14
N LEU A 151 -0.47 -0.70 -12.20
CA LEU A 151 -1.37 0.46 -12.01
C LEU A 151 -0.87 1.71 -12.75
N THR A 152 -0.44 1.52 -14.00
CA THR A 152 0.14 2.59 -14.83
C THR A 152 -0.78 3.03 -15.98
N PRO A 153 -0.64 4.26 -16.49
CA PRO A 153 -1.36 4.72 -17.67
C PRO A 153 -1.08 3.87 -18.93
N GLU A 154 0.13 3.33 -19.06
CA GLU A 154 0.53 2.47 -20.17
C GLU A 154 -0.32 1.20 -20.20
N ILE A 155 -0.44 0.52 -19.05
CA ILE A 155 -1.22 -0.71 -18.95
C ILE A 155 -2.71 -0.43 -19.22
N LYS A 156 -3.23 0.70 -18.73
CA LYS A 156 -4.62 1.09 -19.02
C LYS A 156 -4.88 1.25 -20.53
N ARG A 157 -3.97 1.92 -21.25
CA ARG A 157 -4.07 2.11 -22.71
C ARG A 157 -3.99 0.77 -23.45
N TYR A 158 -3.18 -0.15 -22.96
CA TYR A 158 -3.11 -1.50 -23.51
C TYR A 158 -4.44 -2.26 -23.34
N GLU A 159 -5.04 -2.22 -22.14
CA GLU A 159 -6.36 -2.84 -21.88
C GLU A 159 -7.46 -2.25 -22.77
N GLU A 160 -7.47 -0.93 -22.97
CA GLU A 160 -8.42 -0.27 -23.89
C GLU A 160 -8.18 -0.67 -25.35
N GLY A 161 -6.92 -0.79 -25.77
CA GLY A 161 -6.54 -1.22 -27.12
C GLY A 161 -6.92 -2.66 -27.44
N VAL A 162 -6.76 -3.58 -26.48
CA VAL A 162 -7.22 -4.98 -26.60
C VAL A 162 -8.75 -5.02 -26.69
N GLY A 163 -9.46 -4.25 -25.87
CA GLY A 163 -10.92 -4.17 -25.92
C GLY A 163 -11.50 -3.57 -27.21
N LEU A 164 -10.69 -2.85 -28.00
CA LEU A 164 -11.07 -2.38 -29.34
C LEU A 164 -10.85 -3.44 -30.43
N LEU A 165 -9.91 -4.35 -30.24
CA LEU A 165 -9.68 -5.47 -31.15
C LEU A 165 -10.80 -6.51 -31.01
N ASP A 166 -11.21 -6.83 -29.78
CA ASP A 166 -12.33 -7.76 -29.53
C ASP A 166 -13.69 -7.25 -30.03
N LYS A 167 -13.87 -5.92 -30.17
CA LYS A 167 -15.12 -5.34 -30.67
C LYS A 167 -15.25 -5.31 -32.19
N ASN A 168 -14.15 -5.51 -32.92
CA ASN A 168 -14.15 -5.50 -34.39
C ASN A 168 -14.21 -6.90 -35.00
N GLU A 169 -14.23 -7.95 -34.18
CA GLU A 169 -14.38 -9.35 -34.61
C GLU A 169 -15.80 -9.92 -34.35
N GLY A 170 -16.80 -9.06 -34.08
CA GLY A 170 -18.20 -9.43 -33.85
C GLY A 170 -19.15 -8.99 -34.96
#